data_AF-A0A9J6H4J7-F1
#
_entry.id   AF-A0A9J6H4J7-F1
#
_cell.length_a   1.000
_cell.length_b   1.000
_cell.length_c   1.000
_cell.angle_alpha   90.00
_cell.angle_beta   90.00
_cell.angle_gamma   90.00
#
_symmetry.space_group_name_H-M   'P 1'
#
loop_
_entity.id
_entity.type
_entity.pdbx_description
1 polymer ?
#
loop_
_entity_poly.entity_id
_entity_poly.type
_entity_poly.pdbx_seq_one_letter_code
_entity_poly.pdbx_strand_id
1 'polypeptide(L)'
;MRRKVLAIRRSKDKKHNGNSQYFEMRHEGDEKSNIALMYKETDCPRKEVLHIKCSTLECGIRPLGTSVRKRIVGGHSSAPGSWPWQVALYKEGEFQCGAALVSDQWLVTAGHCFHKYVRAPSHHASWPSADA
;
A
#
# COMPACT_ATOMS: atom_id res chain seq x y z
N MET A 1 1.22 -4.12 1.63
CA MET A 1 0.66 -5.39 2.14
C MET A 1 -0.85 -5.38 2.01
N ARG A 2 -1.47 -6.55 1.93
CA ARG A 2 -2.94 -6.70 2.01
C ARG A 2 -3.28 -8.00 2.74
N ARG A 3 -4.50 -8.06 3.29
CA ARG A 3 -5.05 -9.32 3.80
C ARG A 3 -5.88 -9.97 2.71
N LYS A 4 -5.73 -11.27 2.53
CA LYS A 4 -6.59 -12.03 1.63
C LYS A 4 -7.93 -12.28 2.33
N VAL A 5 -9.03 -12.04 1.63
CA VAL A 5 -10.35 -12.44 2.14
C VAL A 5 -10.42 -13.96 2.05
N LEU A 6 -10.59 -14.61 3.20
CA LEU A 6 -10.69 -16.06 3.33
C LEU A 6 -12.13 -16.55 3.23
N ALA A 7 -13.08 -15.77 3.76
CA ALA A 7 -14.50 -16.09 3.69
C ALA A 7 -15.36 -14.82 3.84
N ILE A 8 -16.48 -14.80 3.13
CA ILE A 8 -17.57 -13.84 3.33
C ILE A 8 -18.81 -14.67 3.66
N ARG A 9 -19.45 -14.40 4.80
CA ARG A 9 -20.66 -15.13 5.23
C ARG A 9 -21.71 -14.15 5.71
N ARG A 10 -22.96 -14.38 5.31
CA ARG A 10 -24.11 -13.66 5.86
C ARG A 10 -24.62 -14.39 7.09
N SER A 11 -24.84 -13.67 8.18
CA SER A 11 -25.47 -14.24 9.38
C SER A 11 -26.21 -13.17 10.17
N LYS A 12 -27.13 -13.59 11.04
CA LYS A 12 -27.70 -12.70 12.06
C LYS A 12 -26.68 -12.47 13.16
N ASP A 13 -26.38 -11.20 13.44
CA ASP A 13 -25.52 -10.83 14.56
C ASP A 13 -26.21 -11.23 15.87
N LYS A 14 -25.52 -12.05 16.66
CA LYS A 14 -26.01 -12.61 17.93
C LYS A 14 -25.51 -11.81 19.13
N LYS A 15 -24.75 -10.73 18.94
CA LYS A 15 -24.30 -9.88 20.04
C LYS A 15 -25.51 -9.31 20.81
N HIS A 16 -25.64 -9.72 22.06
CA HIS A 16 -26.78 -9.36 22.90
C HIS A 16 -26.57 -8.06 23.69
N ASN A 17 -25.33 -7.61 23.94
CA ASN A 17 -25.11 -6.42 24.77
C ASN A 17 -23.71 -5.78 24.60
N GLY A 18 -23.47 -5.05 23.52
CA GLY A 18 -22.25 -4.25 23.43
C GLY A 18 -22.20 -3.42 22.17
N ASN A 19 -22.24 -2.09 22.34
CA ASN A 19 -21.89 -0.99 21.43
C ASN A 19 -21.50 -1.41 19.99
N SER A 20 -22.43 -1.99 19.23
CA SER A 20 -22.14 -2.51 17.89
C SER A 20 -22.55 -1.46 16.89
N GLN A 21 -21.57 -0.70 16.41
CA GLN A 21 -21.75 0.23 15.31
C GLN A 21 -21.83 -0.59 14.01
N TYR A 22 -22.97 -0.50 13.31
CA TYR A 22 -23.12 -1.10 12.00
C TYR A 22 -22.68 -0.10 10.94
N PHE A 23 -22.12 -0.61 9.84
CA PHE A 23 -21.67 0.23 8.74
C PHE A 23 -22.27 -0.28 7.44
N GLU A 24 -22.85 0.61 6.67
CA GLU A 24 -23.25 0.38 5.29
C GLU A 24 -22.08 0.75 4.37
N MET A 25 -21.77 -0.13 3.42
CA MET A 25 -20.77 0.15 2.39
C MET A 25 -21.45 0.95 1.26
N ARG A 26 -20.95 2.14 0.99
CA ARG A 26 -21.40 3.01 -0.09
C ARG A 26 -20.33 3.14 -1.15
N HIS A 27 -20.76 3.23 -2.39
CA HIS A 27 -19.89 3.51 -3.51
C HIS A 27 -19.95 5.00 -3.80
N GLU A 28 -18.80 5.67 -3.81
CA GLU A 28 -18.72 7.06 -4.24
C GLU A 28 -17.81 7.10 -5.47
N GLY A 29 -18.42 7.17 -6.65
CA GLY A 29 -17.69 7.21 -7.92
C GLY A 29 -18.60 7.08 -9.13
N ASP A 30 -18.43 8.02 -10.06
CA ASP A 30 -18.98 8.04 -11.42
C ASP A 30 -18.29 6.96 -12.29
N GLU A 31 -18.94 6.49 -13.37
CA GLU A 31 -18.62 5.25 -14.13
C GLU A 31 -17.17 5.10 -14.65
N LYS A 32 -16.30 6.10 -14.49
CA LYS A 32 -14.95 6.16 -15.07
C LYS A 32 -13.79 6.26 -14.08
N SER A 33 -13.99 6.32 -12.77
CA SER A 33 -12.85 6.45 -11.84
C SER A 33 -13.05 5.69 -10.53
N ASN A 34 -12.04 4.86 -10.23
CA ASN A 34 -11.71 4.22 -8.94
C ASN A 34 -12.86 4.09 -7.92
N ILE A 35 -13.35 2.86 -7.78
CA ILE A 35 -14.28 2.42 -6.73
C ILE A 35 -13.71 2.80 -5.35
N ALA A 36 -14.07 3.98 -4.84
CA ALA A 36 -13.84 4.34 -3.45
C ALA A 36 -15.01 3.76 -2.65
N LEU A 37 -14.72 2.64 -1.96
CA LEU A 37 -15.66 2.08 -1.00
C LEU A 37 -15.62 2.91 0.28
N MET A 38 -16.72 3.60 0.56
CA MET A 38 -16.94 4.40 1.76
C MET A 38 -17.74 3.55 2.76
N TYR A 39 -17.47 3.71 4.05
CA TYR A 39 -18.26 3.08 5.12
C TYR A 39 -19.02 4.17 5.86
N LYS A 40 -20.34 4.06 5.90
CA LYS A 40 -21.21 4.97 6.65
C LYS A 40 -21.82 4.25 7.83
N GLU A 41 -21.66 4.82 9.03
CA GLU A 41 -22.35 4.30 10.22
C GLU A 41 -23.88 4.33 10.00
N THR A 42 -24.55 3.24 10.37
CA THR A 42 -25.97 3.03 10.12
C THR A 42 -26.59 2.20 11.24
N ASP A 43 -27.92 2.22 11.32
CA ASP A 43 -28.65 1.23 12.09
C ASP A 43 -28.93 -0.02 11.25
N CYS A 44 -28.97 -1.19 11.88
CA CYS A 44 -29.24 -2.48 11.23
C CYS A 44 -30.38 -3.22 11.96
N PRO A 45 -31.66 -2.88 11.70
CA PRO A 45 -32.79 -3.43 12.44
C PRO A 45 -32.92 -4.95 12.33
N ARG A 46 -32.57 -5.52 11.16
CA ARG A 46 -32.63 -6.96 10.90
C ARG A 46 -31.45 -7.73 11.50
N LYS A 47 -30.40 -7.02 11.93
CA LYS A 47 -29.11 -7.57 12.37
C LYS A 47 -28.49 -8.58 11.39
N GLU A 48 -28.85 -8.50 10.11
CA GLU A 48 -28.28 -9.36 9.08
C GLU A 48 -27.01 -8.72 8.56
N VAL A 49 -25.87 -9.27 8.95
CA VAL A 49 -24.56 -8.70 8.69
C VAL A 49 -23.70 -9.64 7.84
N LEU A 50 -22.72 -9.06 7.14
CA LEU A 50 -21.68 -9.80 6.46
C LEU A 50 -20.47 -9.94 7.38
N HIS A 51 -20.15 -11.16 7.77
CA HIS A 51 -18.89 -11.49 8.42
C HIS A 51 -17.81 -11.75 7.37
N ILE A 52 -16.80 -10.91 7.35
CA ILE A 52 -15.62 -11.02 6.49
C ILE A 52 -14.47 -11.56 7.32
N LYS A 53 -14.01 -12.79 7.01
CA LYS A 53 -12.80 -13.37 7.62
C LYS A 53 -11.62 -13.12 6.69
N CYS A 54 -10.58 -12.48 7.20
CA CYS A 54 -9.36 -12.18 6.47
C CYS A 54 -8.18 -13.01 6.98
N SER A 55 -7.17 -13.23 6.14
CA SER A 55 -5.88 -13.80 6.54
C SER A 55 -5.04 -12.79 7.32
N THR A 56 -3.87 -13.24 7.75
CA THR A 56 -2.80 -12.36 8.23
C THR A 56 -2.34 -11.41 7.11
N LEU A 57 -1.58 -10.38 7.46
CA LEU A 57 -0.99 -9.49 6.46
C LEU A 57 -0.06 -10.30 5.56
N GLU A 58 -0.30 -10.22 4.24
CA GLU A 58 0.51 -10.85 3.21
C GLU A 58 1.26 -9.76 2.42
N CYS A 59 2.51 -10.07 2.05
CA CYS A 59 3.38 -9.21 1.26
C CYS A 59 3.38 -9.63 -0.23
N GLY A 60 3.89 -8.77 -1.12
CA GLY A 60 4.11 -9.10 -2.54
C GLY A 60 2.87 -9.21 -3.44
N ILE A 61 1.64 -9.07 -2.91
CA ILE A 61 0.41 -9.15 -3.71
C ILE A 61 0.16 -7.86 -4.48
N ARG A 62 -0.05 -7.97 -5.80
CA ARG A 62 -0.45 -6.87 -6.71
C ARG A 62 -1.87 -7.10 -7.24
N PRO A 63 -2.92 -6.62 -6.56
CA PRO A 63 -4.31 -6.88 -6.94
C PRO A 63 -4.68 -6.28 -8.30
N LEU A 64 -4.06 -5.14 -8.64
CA LEU A 64 -4.26 -4.41 -9.89
C LEU A 64 -3.08 -4.60 -10.87
N GLY A 65 -2.15 -5.49 -10.53
CA GLY A 65 -0.97 -5.73 -11.36
C GLY A 65 -1.31 -6.63 -12.54
N THR A 66 -1.78 -6.06 -13.64
CA THR A 66 -1.70 -6.74 -14.93
C THR A 66 -0.23 -6.99 -15.26
N SER A 67 0.08 -8.14 -15.85
CA SER A 67 1.44 -8.53 -16.26
C SER A 67 1.91 -7.70 -17.47
N VAL A 68 1.97 -6.38 -17.32
CA VAL A 68 2.57 -5.50 -18.33
C VAL A 68 4.07 -5.52 -18.10
N ARG A 69 4.77 -6.37 -18.85
CA ARG A 69 6.22 -6.29 -18.96
C ARG A 69 6.55 -5.06 -19.81
N LYS A 70 7.04 -4.01 -19.17
CA LYS A 70 8.15 -3.19 -19.72
C LYS A 70 8.98 -2.59 -18.59
N ARG A 71 10.16 -3.20 -18.44
CA ARG A 71 11.24 -2.83 -17.53
C ARG A 71 11.80 -1.48 -18.01
N ILE A 72 11.35 -0.39 -17.38
CA ILE A 72 11.90 0.99 -17.41
C ILE A 72 13.34 0.97 -17.98
N VAL A 73 13.72 1.52 -19.13
CA VAL A 73 13.59 2.87 -19.74
C VAL A 73 12.54 2.90 -20.87
N GLY A 74 11.82 4.03 -21.03
CA GLY A 74 10.68 4.18 -21.96
C GLY A 74 9.32 3.72 -21.39
N GLY A 75 9.18 3.72 -20.06
CA GLY A 75 7.98 3.26 -19.36
C GLY A 75 6.78 4.21 -19.45
N HIS A 76 5.69 3.85 -18.77
CA HIS A 76 4.46 4.65 -18.67
C HIS A 76 4.04 4.85 -17.21
N SER A 77 3.18 5.86 -16.96
CA SER A 77 2.59 6.09 -15.63
C SER A 77 1.85 4.85 -15.15
N SER A 78 2.13 4.41 -13.92
CA SER A 78 1.42 3.30 -13.30
C SER A 78 0.02 3.72 -12.87
N ALA A 79 -0.96 2.83 -12.99
CA ALA A 79 -2.28 3.07 -12.41
C ALA A 79 -2.20 3.10 -10.86
N PRO A 80 -3.02 3.93 -10.19
CA PRO A 80 -3.08 3.96 -8.73
C PRO A 80 -3.24 2.56 -8.12
N GLY A 81 -2.47 2.26 -7.06
CA GLY A 81 -2.52 0.97 -6.38
C GLY A 81 -1.83 -0.21 -7.08
N SER A 82 -1.22 -0.01 -8.26
CA SER A 82 -0.48 -1.07 -8.99
C SER A 82 0.78 -1.56 -8.27
N TRP A 83 1.35 -0.69 -7.43
CA TRP A 83 2.56 -0.93 -6.64
C TRP A 83 2.29 -0.55 -5.19
N PRO A 84 1.52 -1.37 -4.44
CA PRO A 84 0.98 -0.99 -3.15
C PRO A 84 2.02 -0.89 -2.03
N TRP A 85 3.29 -1.21 -2.32
CA TRP A 85 4.42 -1.04 -1.42
C TRP A 85 5.31 0.15 -1.79
N GLN A 86 5.07 0.83 -2.91
CA GLN A 86 5.86 1.99 -3.32
C GLN A 86 5.56 3.16 -2.39
N VAL A 87 6.61 3.77 -1.86
CA VAL A 87 6.52 4.94 -0.97
C VAL A 87 7.42 6.04 -1.51
N ALA A 88 6.98 7.28 -1.38
CA ALA A 88 7.76 8.47 -1.64
C ALA A 88 8.16 9.10 -0.30
N LEU A 89 9.46 9.32 -0.12
CA LEU A 89 10.04 9.98 1.05
C LEU A 89 10.22 11.46 0.75
N TYR A 90 9.63 12.30 1.59
CA TYR A 90 9.72 13.75 1.50
C TYR A 90 10.49 14.31 2.69
N LYS A 91 11.32 15.32 2.44
CA LYS A 91 11.98 16.13 3.46
C LYS A 91 11.64 17.59 3.20
N GLU A 92 11.10 18.28 4.20
CA GLU A 92 10.73 19.71 4.08
C GLU A 92 9.79 20.00 2.89
N GLY A 93 8.91 19.04 2.56
CA GLY A 93 7.98 19.14 1.43
C GLY A 93 8.57 18.73 0.07
N GLU A 94 9.88 18.47 -0.02
CA GLU A 94 10.54 18.07 -1.26
C GLU A 94 10.79 16.56 -1.33
N PHE A 95 10.51 15.96 -2.49
CA PHE A 95 10.79 14.55 -2.74
C PHE A 95 12.30 14.27 -2.70
N GLN A 96 12.70 13.24 -1.95
CA GLN A 96 14.10 12.85 -1.82
C GLN A 96 14.39 11.49 -2.45
N CYS A 97 13.59 10.48 -2.10
CA CYS A 97 13.84 9.09 -2.49
C CYS A 97 12.56 8.25 -2.54
N GLY A 98 12.66 7.11 -3.22
CA GLY A 98 11.68 6.03 -3.09
C GLY A 98 11.98 5.12 -1.88
N ALA A 99 10.97 4.40 -1.42
CA ALA A 99 11.10 3.33 -0.44
C ALA A 99 10.09 2.21 -0.73
N ALA A 100 10.29 1.06 -0.10
CA ALA A 100 9.38 -0.08 -0.15
C ALA A 100 8.85 -0.42 1.25
N LEU A 101 7.53 -0.52 1.39
CA LEU A 101 6.87 -0.99 2.60
C LEU A 101 7.00 -2.52 2.73
N VAL A 102 7.76 -2.97 3.74
CA VAL A 102 8.12 -4.39 3.94
C VAL A 102 7.32 -5.06 5.05
N SER A 103 6.89 -4.31 6.07
CA SER A 103 5.93 -4.75 7.08
C SER A 103 5.03 -3.57 7.50
N ASP A 104 4.03 -3.84 8.34
CA ASP A 104 3.00 -2.87 8.75
C ASP A 104 3.55 -1.56 9.31
N GLN A 105 4.78 -1.59 9.85
CA GLN A 105 5.44 -0.43 10.44
C GLN A 105 6.85 -0.16 9.90
N TRP A 106 7.31 -0.91 8.88
CA TRP A 106 8.69 -0.79 8.41
C TRP A 106 8.80 -0.53 6.91
N LEU A 107 9.65 0.43 6.56
CA LEU A 107 10.08 0.77 5.21
C LEU A 107 11.55 0.40 5.01
N VAL A 108 11.91 0.00 3.80
CA VAL A 108 13.29 -0.16 3.34
C VAL A 108 13.58 0.87 2.24
N THR A 109 14.74 1.53 2.33
CA THR A 109 15.27 2.46 1.34
C THR A 109 16.81 2.44 1.35
N ALA A 110 17.44 3.22 0.48
CA ALA A 110 18.90 3.32 0.44
C ALA A 110 19.44 4.23 1.55
N GLY A 111 20.55 3.85 2.18
CA GLY A 111 21.16 4.65 3.26
C GLY A 111 21.61 6.05 2.82
N HIS A 112 22.04 6.20 1.56
CA HIS A 112 22.45 7.50 1.00
C HIS A 112 21.29 8.52 0.91
N CYS A 113 20.03 8.07 1.02
CA CYS A 113 18.87 8.97 1.08
C CYS A 113 18.84 9.83 2.35
N PHE A 114 19.55 9.41 3.41
CA PHE A 114 19.57 10.12 4.70
C PHE A 114 20.95 10.63 5.12
N HIS A 115 22.03 10.07 4.56
CA HIS A 115 23.40 10.50 4.87
C HIS A 115 23.88 11.55 3.86
N LYS A 116 23.87 12.83 4.26
CA LYS A 116 24.56 13.92 3.54
C LYS A 116 26.05 14.08 3.89
N TYR A 117 26.65 13.21 4.72
CA TYR A 117 28.02 13.43 5.21
C TYR A 117 28.80 12.12 5.42
N VAL A 118 29.48 11.65 4.38
CA VAL A 118 30.94 11.61 4.47
C VAL A 118 31.42 12.43 3.29
N ARG A 119 31.79 13.69 3.55
CA ARG A 119 32.77 14.33 2.68
C ARG A 119 33.96 13.39 2.69
N ALA A 120 34.14 12.60 1.64
CA ALA A 120 35.50 12.23 1.30
C ALA A 120 36.21 13.59 1.14
N PRO A 121 37.29 13.88 1.89
CA PRO A 121 38.14 15.00 1.54
C PRO A 121 38.45 14.83 0.06
N SER A 122 38.28 15.90 -0.71
CA SER A 122 38.72 16.00 -2.08
C SER A 122 40.25 15.89 -2.14
N HIS A 123 40.76 14.69 -1.90
CA HIS A 123 42.10 14.27 -2.23
C HIS A 123 41.94 12.99 -3.03
N HIS A 124 42.00 13.16 -4.35
CA HIS A 124 42.37 12.15 -5.35
C HIS A 124 42.40 10.70 -4.84
N ALA A 125 41.27 10.01 -4.92
CA ALA A 125 41.26 8.55 -4.93
C ALA A 125 40.78 8.11 -6.32
N SER A 126 41.73 8.08 -7.25
CA SER A 126 41.63 7.30 -8.48
C SER A 126 41.34 5.85 -8.09
N TRP A 127 40.09 5.42 -8.29
CA TRP A 127 39.77 4.00 -8.40
C TRP A 127 40.52 3.44 -9.61
N PRO A 128 41.34 2.37 -9.48
CA PRO A 128 41.88 1.71 -10.64
C PRO A 128 40.72 0.98 -11.34
N SER A 129 40.57 1.25 -12.64
CA SER A 129 39.69 0.50 -13.53
C SER A 129 39.97 -0.98 -13.38
N ALA A 130 38.97 -1.74 -12.93
CA ALA A 130 38.96 -3.18 -13.12
C ALA A 130 38.48 -3.44 -14.56
N ASP A 131 39.43 -3.43 -15.50
CA ASP A 131 39.23 -4.03 -16.80
C ASP A 131 39.73 -5.49 -16.73
N ALA A 132 38.80 -6.39 -17.02
CA ALA A 132 39.02 -7.81 -17.31
C ALA A 132 39.36 -8.00 -18.79
#